data_AF-A0A0H5HK79-F1
#
_entry.id   AF-A0A0H5HK79-F1
#
_cell.length_a   1.000
_cell.length_b   1.000
_cell.length_c   1.000
_cell.angle_alpha   90.00
_cell.angle_beta   90.00
_cell.angle_gamma   90.00
#
_symmetry.space_group_name_H-M   'P 1'
#
loop_
_entity.id
_entity.type
_entity.pdbx_description
1 polymer ?
#
loop_
_entity_poly.entity_id
_entity_poly.type
_entity_poly.pdbx_seq_one_letter_code
_entity_poly.pdbx_strand_id
1 'polypeptide(L)'
;MIREFKKNNPYTFVFTIVIFVILLLGIILSLSVFIATGFDEKLFSSDLCLTNDCMKNTIYKYSESLSIINGILTLIILLSTLGSIFIALFSYINSVKTSALGNHMAHLKIFQDYINEELKKRDKISPSSIDSLYWYNLIFTNSQEGNVSVSNKYIEKINSSIEISNLKSTNASNGSFRFVEHQHLMINTLCNLGITLHTQPRIQFKEAEDQVIDLIQ
;
A
#
# COMPACT_ATOMS: atom_id res chain seq x y z
N MET A 1 19.50 -5.72 20.36
CA MET A 1 18.54 -4.59 20.37
C MET A 1 18.82 -3.56 19.27
N ILE A 2 19.96 -2.84 19.25
CA ILE A 2 20.27 -1.82 18.21
C ILE A 2 20.29 -2.39 16.77
N ARG A 3 20.84 -3.61 16.60
CA ARG A 3 20.92 -4.28 15.28
C ARG A 3 19.54 -4.66 14.72
N GLU A 4 18.58 -4.96 15.58
CA GLU A 4 17.20 -5.28 15.19
C GLU A 4 16.42 -4.01 14.85
N PHE A 5 16.62 -2.94 15.63
CA PHE A 5 16.01 -1.63 15.35
C PHE A 5 16.48 -1.06 13.99
N LYS A 6 17.78 -1.17 13.68
CA LYS A 6 18.33 -0.79 12.37
C LYS A 6 17.72 -1.56 11.21
N LYS A 7 17.43 -2.85 11.39
CA LYS A 7 16.86 -3.72 10.36
C LYS A 7 15.42 -3.33 10.02
N ASN A 8 14.64 -2.96 11.04
CA ASN A 8 13.22 -2.69 10.87
C ASN A 8 12.92 -1.24 10.45
N ASN A 9 13.74 -0.26 10.87
CA ASN A 9 13.49 1.15 10.55
C ASN A 9 14.78 1.89 10.14
N PRO A 10 15.39 1.54 8.99
CA PRO A 10 16.70 2.04 8.58
C PRO A 10 16.73 3.57 8.43
N TYR A 11 15.66 4.18 7.90
CA TYR A 11 15.59 5.63 7.69
C TYR A 11 15.54 6.41 9.01
N THR A 12 14.72 5.97 9.96
CA THR A 12 14.64 6.60 11.29
C THR A 12 15.98 6.50 12.02
N PHE A 13 16.66 5.35 11.90
CA PHE A 13 17.95 5.11 12.53
C PHE A 13 19.04 6.03 11.98
N VAL A 14 19.12 6.19 10.65
CA VAL A 14 20.07 7.11 10.01
C VAL A 14 19.78 8.55 10.42
N PHE A 15 18.51 8.96 10.43
CA PHE A 15 18.11 10.31 10.82
C PHE A 15 18.52 10.65 12.26
N THR A 16 18.31 9.73 13.21
CA THR A 16 18.74 9.90 14.61
C THR A 16 20.26 10.05 14.73
N ILE A 17 21.04 9.28 13.96
CA ILE A 17 22.50 9.38 13.96
C ILE A 17 22.94 10.76 13.46
N VAL A 18 22.34 11.27 12.38
CA VAL A 18 22.68 12.58 11.82
C VAL A 18 22.46 13.69 12.84
N ILE A 19 21.31 13.71 13.52
CA ILE A 19 21.03 14.69 14.58
C ILE A 19 22.05 14.58 15.71
N PHE A 20 22.38 13.36 16.13
CA PHE A 20 23.33 13.14 17.21
C PHE A 20 24.74 13.65 16.85
N VAL A 21 25.20 13.43 15.63
CA VAL A 21 26.49 13.94 15.15
C VAL A 21 26.52 15.47 15.10
N ILE A 22 25.44 16.11 14.61
CA ILE A 22 25.33 17.57 14.58
C ILE A 22 25.40 18.16 16.00
N LEU A 23 24.68 17.55 16.96
CA LEU A 23 24.71 17.96 18.36
C LEU A 23 26.13 17.85 18.94
N LEU A 24 26.80 16.72 18.70
CA LEU A 24 28.13 16.45 19.24
C LEU A 24 29.17 17.45 18.68
N LEU A 25 29.16 17.68 17.37
CA LEU A 25 30.00 18.70 16.72
C LEU A 25 29.73 20.09 17.29
N GLY A 26 28.46 20.41 17.51
CA GLY A 26 28.06 21.70 18.06
C GLY A 26 28.53 21.95 19.48
N ILE A 27 28.46 20.92 20.33
CA ILE A 27 28.99 20.96 21.70
C ILE A 27 30.51 21.13 21.67
N ILE A 28 31.22 20.38 20.83
CA ILE A 28 32.68 20.51 20.69
C ILE A 28 33.05 21.94 20.28
N LEU A 29 32.37 22.51 19.29
CA LEU A 29 32.65 23.86 18.80
C LEU A 29 32.39 24.91 19.90
N SER A 30 31.24 24.85 20.57
CA SER A 30 30.91 25.78 21.66
C SER A 30 31.89 25.67 22.83
N LEU A 31 32.29 24.45 23.21
CA LEU A 31 33.24 24.21 24.28
C LEU A 31 34.63 24.75 23.92
N SER A 32 35.05 24.60 22.66
CA SER A 32 36.33 25.13 22.19
C SER A 32 36.39 26.65 22.29
N VAL A 33 35.32 27.35 21.90
CA VAL A 33 35.19 28.81 22.02
C VAL A 33 35.14 29.21 23.50
N PHE A 34 34.39 28.48 24.33
CA PHE A 34 34.32 28.75 25.77
C PHE A 34 35.70 28.69 26.44
N ILE A 35 36.47 27.63 26.15
CA ILE A 35 37.81 27.46 26.71
C ILE A 35 38.75 28.56 26.20
N ALA A 36 38.73 28.87 24.91
CA ALA A 36 39.57 29.91 24.32
C ALA A 36 39.32 31.29 24.95
N THR A 37 38.05 31.70 25.06
CA THR A 37 37.66 32.98 25.68
C THR A 37 38.06 33.02 27.16
N GLY A 38 37.92 31.91 27.90
CA GLY A 38 38.27 31.86 29.31
C GLY A 38 39.78 32.05 29.57
N PHE A 39 40.65 31.57 28.67
CA PHE A 39 42.09 31.78 28.75
C PHE A 39 42.50 33.20 28.31
N ASP A 40 41.96 33.70 27.20
CA ASP A 40 42.31 35.01 26.65
C ASP A 40 41.93 36.16 27.59
N GLU A 41 40.73 36.08 28.16
CA GLU A 41 40.21 37.09 29.09
C GLU A 41 40.63 36.87 30.55
N LYS A 42 41.46 35.86 30.84
CA LYS A 42 41.90 35.45 32.20
C LYS A 42 40.73 35.25 33.18
N LEU A 43 39.56 34.87 32.68
CA LEU A 43 38.36 34.66 33.48
C LEU A 43 38.52 33.49 34.45
N PHE A 44 39.31 32.47 34.08
CA PHE A 44 39.62 31.34 34.95
C PHE A 44 40.47 31.69 36.18
N SER A 45 41.11 32.87 36.19
CA SER A 45 41.92 33.35 37.32
C SER A 45 41.20 34.45 38.13
N SER A 46 39.96 34.78 37.77
CA SER A 46 39.14 35.75 38.49
C SER A 46 38.42 35.10 39.68
N ASP A 47 38.23 35.84 40.76
CA ASP A 47 37.44 35.38 41.90
C ASP A 47 35.97 35.16 41.51
N LEU A 48 35.36 34.10 42.04
CA LEU A 48 33.94 33.81 41.84
C LEU A 48 33.09 34.93 42.42
N CYS A 49 32.32 35.60 41.56
CA CYS A 49 31.39 36.64 41.96
C CYS A 49 30.01 36.40 41.34
N LEU A 50 28.96 36.54 42.15
CA LEU A 50 27.56 36.26 41.80
C LEU A 50 26.67 37.51 41.86
N THR A 51 27.27 38.71 41.83
CA THR A 51 26.50 39.95 41.73
C THR A 51 25.89 40.09 40.34
N ASN A 52 24.79 40.84 40.23
CA ASN A 52 24.09 41.06 38.96
C ASN A 52 25.02 41.61 37.87
N ASP A 53 25.90 42.55 38.21
CA ASP A 53 26.83 43.15 37.25
C ASP A 53 27.92 42.18 36.82
N CYS A 54 28.43 41.35 37.74
CA CYS A 54 29.39 40.30 37.41
C CYS A 54 28.78 39.25 36.49
N MET A 55 27.57 38.76 36.80
CA MET A 55 26.90 37.75 35.99
C MET A 55 26.57 38.26 34.59
N LYS A 56 26.12 39.51 34.45
CA LYS A 56 25.91 40.15 33.14
C LYS A 56 27.20 40.24 32.32
N ASN A 57 28.30 40.65 32.95
CA ASN A 57 29.59 40.77 32.27
C ASN A 57 30.12 39.39 31.83
N THR A 58 29.98 38.36 32.66
CA THR A 58 30.36 36.98 32.32
C THR A 58 29.53 36.43 31.17
N ILE A 59 28.20 36.62 31.19
CA ILE A 59 27.32 36.21 30.08
C ILE A 59 27.68 36.95 28.79
N TYR A 60 28.01 38.25 28.88
CA TYR A 60 28.43 39.05 27.74
C TYR A 60 29.72 38.53 27.12
N LYS A 61 30.73 38.19 27.93
CA LYS A 61 32.00 37.64 27.44
C LYS A 61 31.85 36.26 26.81
N TYR A 62 30.92 35.44 27.31
CA TYR A 62 30.62 34.11 26.75
C TYR A 62 29.46 34.11 25.72
N SER A 63 29.00 35.28 25.26
CA SER A 63 27.81 35.39 24.40
C SER A 63 27.95 34.56 23.12
N GLU A 64 29.14 34.52 22.53
CA GLU A 64 29.42 33.79 21.29
C GLU A 64 29.31 32.26 21.49
N SER A 65 29.85 31.73 22.59
CA SER A 65 29.74 30.30 22.92
C SER A 65 28.29 29.87 23.15
N LEU A 66 27.49 30.73 23.81
CA LEU A 66 26.06 30.52 24.02
C LEU A 66 25.24 30.67 22.72
N SER A 67 25.61 31.63 21.87
CA SER A 67 24.99 31.86 20.56
C SER A 67 25.16 30.66 19.64
N ILE A 68 26.35 30.05 19.64
CA ILE A 68 26.63 28.79 18.93
C ILE A 68 25.67 27.69 19.38
N ILE A 69 25.54 27.43 20.70
CA ILE A 69 24.63 26.40 21.22
C ILE A 69 23.19 26.67 20.78
N ASN A 70 22.72 27.91 20.94
CA ASN A 70 21.36 28.29 20.53
C ASN A 70 21.14 28.09 19.02
N GLY A 71 22.14 28.41 18.19
CA GLY A 71 22.09 28.17 16.75
C GLY A 71 21.96 26.69 16.41
N ILE A 72 22.77 25.82 17.03
CA ILE A 72 22.70 24.37 16.84
C ILE A 72 21.38 23.78 17.34
N LEU A 73 20.89 24.21 18.51
CA LEU A 73 19.60 23.77 19.04
C LEU A 73 18.46 24.17 18.10
N THR A 74 18.48 25.41 17.59
CA THR A 74 17.50 25.88 16.60
C THR A 74 17.55 25.05 15.32
N LEU A 75 18.76 24.74 14.82
CA LEU A 75 18.94 23.89 13.65
C LEU A 75 18.40 22.48 13.89
N ILE A 76 18.66 21.88 15.06
CA ILE A 76 18.16 20.55 15.43
C ILE A 76 16.64 20.55 15.51
N ILE A 77 16.01 21.58 16.09
CA ILE A 77 14.56 21.70 16.18
C ILE A 77 13.95 21.74 14.77
N LEU A 78 14.52 22.56 13.87
CA LEU A 78 14.07 22.65 12.47
C LEU A 78 14.18 21.31 11.74
N LEU A 79 15.36 20.67 11.82
CA LEU A 79 15.59 19.37 11.19
C LEU A 79 14.68 18.28 11.77
N SER A 80 14.51 18.25 13.09
CA SER A 80 13.65 17.29 13.79
C SER A 80 12.19 17.46 13.42
N THR A 81 11.71 18.70 13.30
CA THR A 81 10.33 18.99 12.90
C THR A 81 10.08 18.51 11.48
N LEU A 82 10.94 18.89 10.54
CA LEU A 82 10.84 18.44 9.14
C LEU A 82 10.92 16.92 9.03
N GLY A 83 11.92 16.30 9.66
CA GLY A 83 12.10 14.85 9.62
C GLY A 83 10.94 14.09 10.23
N SER A 84 10.36 14.59 11.33
CA SER A 84 9.19 13.98 11.96
C SER A 84 7.97 14.00 11.04
N ILE A 85 7.74 15.10 10.30
CA ILE A 85 6.67 15.19 9.32
C ILE A 85 6.86 14.13 8.20
N PHE A 86 8.08 13.99 7.67
CA PHE A 86 8.38 12.99 6.65
C PHE A 86 8.21 11.56 7.16
N ILE A 87 8.69 11.26 8.36
CA ILE A 87 8.53 9.93 8.98
C ILE A 87 7.06 9.62 9.20
N ALA A 88 6.28 10.58 9.71
CA ALA A 88 4.84 10.42 9.91
C ALA A 88 4.11 10.15 8.59
N LEU A 89 4.43 10.90 7.52
CA LEU A 89 3.84 10.71 6.20
C LEU A 89 4.18 9.32 5.63
N PHE A 90 5.44 8.88 5.73
CA PHE A 90 5.86 7.57 5.24
C PHE A 90 5.18 6.44 6.03
N SER A 91 5.08 6.60 7.35
CA SER A 91 4.34 5.67 8.21
C SER A 91 2.87 5.59 7.83
N TYR A 92 2.24 6.73 7.55
CA TYR A 92 0.85 6.79 7.08
C TYR A 92 0.68 6.05 5.75
N ILE A 93 1.52 6.33 4.75
CA ILE A 93 1.46 5.66 3.43
C ILE A 93 1.61 4.14 3.58
N ASN A 94 2.56 3.67 4.39
CA ASN A 94 2.74 2.24 4.63
C ASN A 94 1.57 1.62 5.37
N SER A 95 0.98 2.33 6.33
CA SER A 95 -0.22 1.89 7.04
C SER A 95 -1.41 1.75 6.08
N VAL A 96 -1.60 2.73 5.18
CA VAL A 96 -2.66 2.68 4.17
C VAL A 96 -2.46 1.49 3.22
N LYS A 97 -1.24 1.27 2.72
CA LYS A 97 -0.92 0.12 1.85
C LYS A 97 -1.15 -1.23 2.55
N THR A 98 -0.73 -1.34 3.80
CA THR A 98 -0.92 -2.56 4.60
C THR A 98 -2.40 -2.82 4.86
N SER A 99 -3.16 -1.77 5.18
CA SER A 99 -4.60 -1.84 5.35
C SER A 99 -5.31 -2.24 4.04
N ALA A 100 -4.94 -1.65 2.90
CA ALA A 100 -5.48 -2.00 1.59
C ALA A 100 -5.24 -3.48 1.24
N LEU A 101 -4.04 -4.00 1.49
CA LEU A 101 -3.72 -5.41 1.28
C LEU A 101 -4.53 -6.32 2.22
N GLY A 102 -4.64 -5.97 3.50
CA GLY A 102 -5.45 -6.72 4.47
C GLY A 102 -6.93 -6.76 4.05
N ASN A 103 -7.47 -5.64 3.60
CA ASN A 103 -8.83 -5.53 3.08
C ASN A 103 -9.01 -6.35 1.81
N HIS A 104 -8.06 -6.30 0.87
CA HIS A 104 -8.07 -7.13 -0.34
C HIS A 104 -8.12 -8.63 0.00
N MET A 105 -7.30 -9.09 0.94
CA MET A 105 -7.30 -10.50 1.37
C MET A 105 -8.60 -10.90 2.07
N ALA A 106 -9.13 -10.05 2.94
CA ALA A 106 -10.39 -10.30 3.62
C ALA A 106 -11.57 -10.37 2.64
N HIS A 107 -11.64 -9.44 1.69
CA HIS A 107 -12.69 -9.38 0.69
C HIS A 107 -12.59 -10.55 -0.31
N LEU A 108 -11.38 -10.93 -0.74
CA LEU A 108 -11.15 -12.14 -1.55
C LEU A 108 -11.66 -13.38 -0.82
N LYS A 109 -11.36 -13.52 0.47
CA LYS A 109 -11.84 -14.67 1.25
C LYS A 109 -13.37 -14.71 1.32
N ILE A 110 -14.02 -13.57 1.62
CA ILE A 110 -15.49 -13.47 1.64
C ILE A 110 -16.08 -13.86 0.27
N PHE A 111 -15.47 -13.38 -0.82
CA PHE A 111 -15.90 -13.72 -2.17
C PHE A 111 -15.76 -15.23 -2.45
N GLN A 112 -14.62 -15.83 -2.10
CA GLN A 112 -14.38 -17.27 -2.26
C GLN A 112 -15.39 -18.10 -1.46
N ASP A 113 -15.64 -17.72 -0.21
CA ASP A 113 -16.62 -18.39 0.64
C ASP A 113 -18.03 -18.29 0.04
N TYR A 114 -18.43 -17.10 -0.43
CA TYR A 114 -19.71 -16.88 -1.12
C TYR A 114 -19.85 -17.75 -2.37
N ILE A 115 -18.87 -17.73 -3.27
CA ILE A 115 -18.89 -18.52 -4.51
C ILE A 115 -18.95 -20.02 -4.20
N ASN A 116 -18.19 -20.49 -3.21
CA ASN A 116 -18.24 -21.90 -2.81
C ASN A 116 -19.62 -22.31 -2.26
N GLU A 117 -20.28 -21.45 -1.49
CA GLU A 117 -21.65 -21.73 -1.03
C GLU A 117 -22.67 -21.71 -2.17
N GLU A 118 -22.57 -20.79 -3.13
CA GLU A 118 -23.45 -20.76 -4.30
C GLU A 118 -23.25 -21.96 -5.23
N LEU A 119 -22.01 -22.45 -5.35
CA LEU A 119 -21.69 -23.64 -6.14
C LEU A 119 -22.24 -24.92 -5.52
N LYS A 120 -22.36 -25.03 -4.19
CA LYS A 120 -23.00 -26.18 -3.53
C LYS A 120 -24.46 -26.35 -3.90
N LYS A 121 -25.13 -25.28 -4.35
CA LYS A 121 -26.54 -25.31 -4.81
C LYS A 121 -26.69 -25.80 -6.24
N ARG A 122 -25.58 -26.04 -6.95
CA ARG A 122 -25.53 -26.37 -8.38
C ARG A 122 -24.96 -27.76 -8.58
N ASP A 123 -25.60 -28.56 -9.44
CA ASP A 123 -25.23 -29.96 -9.68
C ASP A 123 -24.54 -30.17 -11.03
N LYS A 124 -24.55 -29.19 -11.93
CA LYS A 124 -23.92 -29.29 -13.27
C LYS A 124 -22.55 -28.63 -13.35
N ILE A 125 -22.15 -27.87 -12.34
CA ILE A 125 -20.85 -27.16 -12.31
C ILE A 125 -20.07 -27.62 -11.09
N SER A 126 -18.83 -28.06 -11.31
CA SER A 126 -17.91 -28.40 -10.22
C SER A 126 -17.27 -27.15 -9.64
N PRO A 127 -17.05 -27.07 -8.32
CA PRO A 127 -16.23 -26.01 -7.73
C PRO A 127 -14.82 -25.93 -8.30
N SER A 128 -14.25 -27.06 -8.73
CA SER A 128 -12.93 -27.10 -9.37
C SER A 128 -12.90 -26.45 -10.76
N SER A 129 -14.06 -26.21 -11.36
CA SER A 129 -14.19 -25.59 -12.68
C SER A 129 -14.11 -24.06 -12.63
N ILE A 130 -14.06 -23.46 -11.43
CA ILE A 130 -14.03 -22.00 -11.25
C ILE A 130 -12.74 -21.57 -10.57
N ASP A 131 -11.96 -20.74 -11.28
CA ASP A 131 -10.86 -19.98 -10.70
C ASP A 131 -11.42 -18.73 -10.01
N SER A 132 -11.78 -18.88 -8.74
CA SER A 132 -12.34 -17.80 -7.92
C SER A 132 -11.39 -16.62 -7.76
N LEU A 133 -10.07 -16.82 -7.79
CA LEU A 133 -9.09 -15.74 -7.69
C LEU A 133 -9.06 -14.92 -8.98
N TYR A 134 -9.00 -15.59 -10.12
CA TYR A 134 -9.02 -14.92 -11.42
C TYR A 134 -10.33 -14.15 -11.62
N TRP A 135 -11.46 -14.80 -11.29
CA TRP A 135 -12.77 -14.16 -11.40
C TRP A 135 -12.90 -12.95 -10.46
N TYR A 136 -12.43 -13.07 -9.21
CA TYR A 136 -12.37 -11.95 -8.29
C TYR A 136 -11.57 -10.77 -8.85
N ASN A 137 -10.39 -11.03 -9.42
CA ASN A 137 -9.54 -9.98 -9.98
C ASN A 137 -10.15 -9.33 -11.24
N LEU A 138 -11.01 -10.04 -11.96
CA LEU A 138 -11.78 -9.46 -13.07
C LEU A 138 -12.90 -8.53 -12.59
N ILE A 139 -13.58 -8.90 -11.50
CA ILE A 139 -14.65 -8.08 -10.91
C ILE A 139 -14.05 -6.85 -10.21
N PHE A 140 -13.00 -7.04 -9.41
CA PHE A 140 -12.41 -6.02 -8.53
C PHE A 140 -10.96 -5.70 -8.91
N THR A 141 -10.76 -5.12 -10.11
CA THR A 141 -9.43 -4.93 -10.72
C THR A 141 -8.45 -4.12 -9.87
N ASN A 142 -8.96 -3.19 -9.05
CA ASN A 142 -8.14 -2.28 -8.25
C ASN A 142 -8.20 -2.57 -6.74
N SER A 143 -8.65 -3.77 -6.35
CA SER A 143 -8.83 -4.12 -4.94
C SER A 143 -7.54 -4.09 -4.13
N GLN A 144 -6.39 -4.37 -4.74
CA GLN A 144 -5.07 -4.27 -4.09
C GLN A 144 -4.71 -2.82 -3.69
N GLU A 145 -5.30 -1.83 -4.37
CA GLU A 145 -5.16 -0.40 -4.04
C GLU A 145 -6.21 0.06 -3.01
N GLY A 146 -7.04 -0.86 -2.51
CA GLY A 146 -8.13 -0.56 -1.59
C GLY A 146 -9.43 -0.13 -2.28
N ASN A 147 -9.52 -0.24 -3.61
CA ASN A 147 -10.71 0.10 -4.37
C ASN A 147 -11.49 -1.17 -4.76
N VAL A 148 -12.66 -1.37 -4.14
CA VAL A 148 -13.57 -2.51 -4.37
C VAL A 148 -14.71 -2.19 -5.33
N SER A 149 -14.52 -1.22 -6.23
CA SER A 149 -15.48 -0.93 -7.29
C SER A 149 -15.61 -2.13 -8.25
N VAL A 150 -16.85 -2.44 -8.61
CA VAL A 150 -17.17 -3.52 -9.55
C VAL A 150 -16.92 -3.08 -11.00
N SER A 151 -16.21 -3.90 -11.77
CA SER A 151 -16.05 -3.72 -13.21
C SER A 151 -17.17 -4.43 -13.98
N ASN A 152 -17.92 -3.74 -14.83
CA ASN A 152 -18.97 -4.38 -15.64
C ASN A 152 -18.43 -5.13 -16.88
N LYS A 153 -17.12 -5.06 -17.14
CA LYS A 153 -16.50 -5.61 -18.35
C LYS A 153 -16.71 -7.11 -18.53
N TYR A 154 -16.87 -7.87 -17.45
CA TYR A 154 -17.10 -9.32 -17.54
C TYR A 154 -18.53 -9.65 -18.00
N ILE A 155 -19.53 -8.91 -17.52
CA ILE A 155 -20.94 -9.07 -17.92
C ILE A 155 -21.12 -8.72 -19.40
N GLU A 156 -20.51 -7.61 -19.85
CA GLU A 156 -20.57 -7.16 -21.25
C GLU A 156 -20.01 -8.22 -22.22
N LYS A 157 -18.95 -8.94 -21.83
CA LYS A 157 -18.36 -10.02 -22.65
C LYS A 157 -19.27 -11.23 -22.80
N ILE A 158 -20.01 -11.59 -21.74
CA ILE A 158 -20.98 -12.69 -21.80
C ILE A 158 -22.17 -12.29 -22.66
N ASN A 159 -22.75 -11.12 -22.41
CA ASN A 159 -23.93 -10.65 -23.14
C ASN A 159 -23.65 -10.51 -24.65
N SER A 160 -22.47 -9.99 -25.02
CA SER A 160 -22.06 -9.90 -26.43
C SER A 160 -21.89 -11.28 -27.07
N SER A 161 -21.38 -12.28 -26.34
CA SER A 161 -21.23 -13.66 -26.83
C SER A 161 -22.58 -14.33 -27.09
N ILE A 162 -23.55 -14.12 -26.19
CA ILE A 162 -24.93 -14.57 -26.32
C ILE A 162 -25.59 -13.89 -27.53
N GLU A 163 -25.42 -12.57 -27.67
CA GLU A 163 -25.98 -11.81 -28.79
C GLU A 163 -25.44 -12.27 -30.15
N ILE A 164 -24.12 -12.48 -30.27
CA ILE A 164 -23.50 -13.03 -31.48
C ILE A 164 -24.08 -14.40 -31.84
N SER A 165 -24.30 -15.26 -30.84
CA SER A 165 -24.89 -16.58 -31.04
C SER A 165 -26.35 -16.50 -31.50
N ASN A 166 -27.13 -15.60 -30.88
CA ASN A 166 -28.53 -15.36 -31.25
C ASN A 166 -28.64 -14.82 -32.68
N LEU A 167 -27.82 -13.85 -33.06
CA LEU A 167 -27.80 -13.30 -34.43
C LEU A 167 -27.47 -14.38 -35.47
N LYS A 168 -26.53 -15.28 -35.18
CA LYS A 168 -26.20 -16.42 -36.05
C LYS A 168 -27.34 -17.44 -36.16
N SER A 169 -28.13 -17.61 -35.10
CA SER A 169 -29.34 -18.45 -35.15
C SER A 169 -30.44 -17.83 -36.01
N THR A 170 -30.64 -16.52 -35.92
CA THR A 170 -31.73 -15.82 -36.63
C THR A 170 -31.42 -15.55 -38.10
N ASN A 171 -30.15 -15.30 -38.45
CA ASN A 171 -29.71 -14.95 -39.80
C ASN A 171 -29.14 -16.14 -40.60
N ALA A 172 -29.40 -17.38 -40.19
CA ALA A 172 -28.88 -18.57 -40.85
C ALA A 172 -29.52 -18.75 -42.26
N SER A 173 -28.89 -18.17 -43.27
CA SER A 173 -29.39 -18.15 -44.65
C SER A 173 -29.04 -19.40 -45.48
N ASN A 174 -28.06 -20.22 -45.06
CA ASN A 174 -27.60 -21.42 -45.78
C ASN A 174 -27.13 -22.55 -44.84
N GLY A 175 -28.01 -23.03 -43.96
CA GLY A 175 -27.77 -24.22 -43.12
C GLY A 175 -28.36 -24.10 -41.71
N SER A 176 -28.68 -25.23 -41.08
CA SER A 176 -29.20 -25.26 -39.71
C SER A 176 -28.20 -24.69 -38.72
N PHE A 177 -28.66 -23.91 -37.73
CA PHE A 177 -27.83 -23.43 -36.62
C PHE A 177 -26.97 -24.56 -36.00
N ARG A 178 -25.66 -24.34 -35.95
CA ARG A 178 -24.70 -25.31 -35.44
C ARG A 178 -24.45 -25.09 -33.96
N PHE A 179 -25.12 -25.87 -33.11
CA PHE A 179 -24.98 -25.79 -31.64
C PHE A 179 -23.53 -25.95 -31.17
N VAL A 180 -22.73 -26.77 -31.86
CA VAL A 180 -21.31 -26.98 -31.55
C VAL A 180 -20.50 -25.67 -31.64
N GLU A 181 -20.82 -24.80 -32.61
CA GLU A 181 -20.13 -23.51 -32.76
C GLU A 181 -20.46 -22.55 -31.59
N HIS A 182 -21.71 -22.59 -31.12
CA HIS A 182 -22.11 -21.85 -29.93
C HIS A 182 -21.42 -22.38 -28.66
N GLN A 183 -21.32 -23.72 -28.49
CA GLN A 183 -20.58 -24.30 -27.36
C GLN A 183 -19.13 -23.81 -27.33
N HIS A 184 -18.42 -23.86 -28.46
CA HIS A 184 -17.03 -23.39 -28.52
C HIS A 184 -16.90 -21.90 -28.20
N LEU A 185 -17.83 -21.08 -28.68
CA LEU A 185 -17.85 -19.64 -28.39
C LEU A 185 -18.05 -19.39 -26.89
N MET A 186 -19.04 -20.03 -26.27
CA MET A 186 -19.32 -19.88 -24.84
C MET A 186 -18.20 -20.44 -23.96
N ILE A 187 -17.64 -21.62 -24.29
CA ILE A 187 -16.48 -22.19 -23.59
C ILE A 187 -15.31 -21.20 -23.62
N ASN A 188 -14.99 -20.63 -24.78
CA ASN A 188 -13.90 -19.66 -24.90
C ASN A 188 -14.17 -18.38 -24.10
N THR A 189 -15.39 -17.86 -24.15
CA THR A 189 -15.77 -16.66 -23.40
C THR A 189 -15.68 -16.89 -21.90
N LEU A 190 -16.21 -18.02 -21.40
CA LEU A 190 -16.18 -18.37 -19.98
C LEU A 190 -14.77 -18.71 -19.49
N CYS A 191 -13.94 -19.32 -20.33
CA CYS A 191 -12.53 -19.56 -20.00
C CYS A 191 -11.78 -18.25 -19.74
N ASN A 192 -12.09 -17.19 -20.50
CA ASN A 192 -11.54 -15.84 -20.27
C ASN A 192 -12.09 -15.16 -19.01
N LEU A 193 -13.02 -15.79 -18.31
CA LEU A 193 -13.54 -15.38 -17.00
C LEU A 193 -13.05 -16.28 -15.86
N GLY A 194 -12.21 -17.28 -16.15
CA GLY A 194 -11.75 -18.27 -15.18
C GLY A 194 -12.75 -19.40 -14.94
N ILE A 195 -13.74 -19.59 -15.82
CA ILE A 195 -14.74 -20.65 -15.72
C ILE A 195 -14.49 -21.67 -16.83
N THR A 196 -14.25 -22.92 -16.45
CA THR A 196 -13.97 -24.02 -17.39
C THR A 196 -15.21 -24.86 -17.62
N LEU A 197 -15.72 -24.86 -18.85
CA LEU A 197 -16.73 -25.79 -19.33
C LEU A 197 -16.15 -26.70 -20.42
N HIS A 198 -16.76 -27.87 -20.58
CA HIS A 198 -16.40 -28.83 -21.63
C HIS A 198 -17.57 -29.01 -22.58
N THR A 199 -17.27 -29.44 -23.81
CA THR A 199 -18.30 -29.81 -24.78
C THR A 199 -19.09 -31.00 -24.27
N GLN A 200 -20.42 -30.92 -24.37
CA GLN A 200 -21.35 -31.93 -23.86
C GLN A 200 -22.55 -32.08 -24.81
N PRO A 201 -23.36 -33.15 -24.67
CA PRO A 201 -24.65 -33.23 -25.34
C PRO A 201 -25.49 -31.96 -25.11
N ARG A 202 -26.30 -31.59 -26.12
CA ARG A 202 -26.97 -30.28 -26.18
C ARG A 202 -27.71 -29.87 -24.90
N ILE A 203 -28.47 -30.80 -24.32
CA ILE A 203 -29.28 -30.54 -23.12
C ILE A 203 -28.36 -30.30 -21.91
N GLN A 204 -27.37 -31.17 -21.69
CA GLN A 204 -26.44 -31.07 -20.56
C GLN A 204 -25.60 -29.80 -20.62
N PHE A 205 -25.11 -29.44 -21.82
CA PHE A 205 -24.38 -28.19 -22.01
C PHE A 205 -25.24 -26.99 -21.65
N LYS A 206 -26.50 -26.96 -22.12
CA LYS A 206 -27.42 -25.86 -21.82
C LYS A 206 -27.72 -25.75 -20.33
N GLU A 207 -27.95 -26.86 -19.64
CA GLU A 207 -28.17 -26.86 -18.18
C GLU A 207 -26.95 -26.33 -17.42
N ALA A 208 -25.74 -26.70 -17.84
CA ALA A 208 -24.51 -26.19 -17.24
C ALA A 208 -24.31 -24.68 -17.54
N GLU A 209 -24.58 -24.25 -18.78
CA GLU A 209 -24.53 -22.85 -19.20
C GLU A 209 -25.52 -22.00 -18.40
N ASP A 210 -26.78 -22.42 -18.29
CA ASP A 210 -27.82 -21.73 -17.53
C ASP A 210 -27.39 -21.57 -16.06
N GLN A 211 -26.85 -22.61 -15.43
CA GLN A 211 -26.34 -22.53 -14.05
C GLN A 211 -25.15 -21.57 -13.90
N VAL A 212 -24.28 -21.45 -14.93
CA VAL A 212 -23.14 -20.52 -14.92
C VAL A 212 -23.65 -19.09 -15.05
N ILE A 213 -24.58 -18.83 -15.96
CA ILE A 213 -25.17 -17.52 -16.17
C ILE A 213 -25.89 -17.06 -14.90
N ASP A 214 -26.70 -17.93 -14.28
CA ASP A 214 -27.38 -17.68 -13.01
C ASP A 214 -26.41 -17.47 -11.82
N LEU A 215 -25.16 -17.91 -11.92
CA LEU A 215 -24.15 -17.65 -10.89
C LEU A 215 -23.54 -16.24 -11.06
N ILE A 216 -23.56 -15.71 -12.28
CA ILE A 216 -22.91 -14.45 -12.66
C ILE A 216 -23.87 -13.26 -12.56
N GLN A 217 -25.16 -13.48 -12.83
CA GLN A 217 -26.24 -12.48 -12.80
C GLN A 217 -26.99 -12.48 -11.47
#